data_AF-A0A974HNN9-F1
#
_entry.id   AF-A0A974HNN9-F1
#
_cell.length_a   1.000
_cell.length_b   1.000
_cell.length_c   1.000
_cell.angle_alpha   90.00
_cell.angle_beta   90.00
_cell.angle_gamma   90.00
#
_symmetry.space_group_name_H-M   'P 1'
#
loop_
_entity.id
_entity.type
_entity.pdbx_description
1 polymer ?
#
loop_
_entity_poly.entity_id
_entity_poly.type
_entity_poly.pdbx_seq_one_letter_code
_entity_poly.pdbx_strand_id
1 'polypeptide(L)'
;MLKCPCGKVYVGQTCRQINARIKEHRDDIKNFKANTYTDTPVSCPFNQNRHNMSQLKWLVLEVIQLPQRGGDSKKILLQKRHCG
;
A
#
# COMPACT_ATOMS: atom_id res chain seq x y z
N MET A 1 3.99 2.77 -4.37
CA MET A 1 2.85 3.11 -5.24
C MET A 1 2.23 1.83 -5.79
N LEU A 2 0.90 1.75 -5.80
CA LEU A 2 0.10 0.68 -6.39
C LEU A 2 -0.78 1.28 -7.49
N LYS A 3 -0.92 0.60 -8.62
CA LYS A 3 -1.67 1.08 -9.78
C LYS A 3 -2.70 0.05 -10.25
N CYS A 4 -3.94 0.50 -10.36
CA CYS A 4 -5.04 -0.20 -11.01
C CYS A 4 -4.90 -0.12 -12.54
N PRO A 5 -5.33 -1.15 -13.30
CA PRO A 5 -5.44 -1.07 -14.76
C PRO A 5 -6.30 0.12 -15.22
N CYS A 6 -7.33 0.44 -14.45
CA CYS A 6 -8.21 1.61 -14.61
C CYS A 6 -7.52 2.98 -14.40
N GLY A 7 -6.21 3.03 -14.17
CA GLY A 7 -5.47 4.28 -13.98
C GLY A 7 -5.49 4.84 -12.56
N LYS A 8 -6.36 4.35 -11.66
CA LYS A 8 -6.35 4.73 -10.24
C LYS A 8 -5.05 4.33 -9.56
N VAL A 9 -4.52 5.22 -8.71
CA VAL A 9 -3.23 5.06 -8.03
C VAL A 9 -3.42 5.18 -6.51
N TYR A 10 -2.72 4.32 -5.77
CA TYR A 10 -2.61 4.40 -4.32
C TYR A 10 -1.16 4.53 -3.89
N VAL A 11 -0.88 5.45 -2.97
CA VAL A 11 0.44 5.64 -2.37
C VAL A 11 0.32 5.42 -0.87
N GLY A 12 0.97 4.37 -0.39
CA GLY A 12 1.10 4.07 1.03
C GLY A 12 2.57 3.94 1.42
N GLN A 13 2.80 3.95 2.74
CA GLN A 13 4.10 3.73 3.35
C GLN A 13 4.07 2.43 4.15
N THR A 14 5.22 1.79 4.32
CA THR A 14 5.36 0.61 5.16
C THR A 14 6.78 0.55 5.74
N CYS A 15 6.89 0.16 7.00
CA CYS A 15 8.17 -0.23 7.62
C CYS A 15 8.43 -1.73 7.49
N ARG A 16 7.43 -2.52 7.05
CA ARG A 16 7.56 -3.96 6.81
C ARG A 16 8.22 -4.20 5.45
N GLN A 17 8.67 -5.44 5.23
CA GLN A 17 9.20 -5.86 3.93
C GLN A 17 8.18 -5.57 2.81
N ILE A 18 8.64 -4.92 1.74
CA ILE A 18 7.80 -4.48 0.62
C ILE A 18 7.02 -5.68 0.04
N ASN A 19 7.68 -6.80 -0.20
CA ASN A 19 7.05 -8.00 -0.77
C ASN A 19 5.90 -8.53 0.10
N ALA A 20 6.04 -8.49 1.43
CA ALA A 20 4.96 -8.89 2.35
C ALA A 20 3.77 -7.93 2.21
N ARG A 21 4.03 -6.62 2.14
CA ARG A 21 2.97 -5.62 1.96
C ARG A 21 2.27 -5.73 0.61
N ILE A 22 3.01 -6.02 -0.46
CA ILE A 22 2.43 -6.26 -1.79
C ILE A 22 1.56 -7.53 -1.78
N LYS A 23 2.00 -8.59 -1.09
CA LYS A 23 1.22 -9.82 -0.94
C LYS A 23 -0.11 -9.57 -0.23
N GLU A 24 -0.10 -8.85 0.89
CA GLU A 24 -1.32 -8.45 1.61
C GLU A 24 -2.32 -7.75 0.69
N HIS A 25 -1.88 -6.74 -0.08
CA HIS A 25 -2.76 -6.06 -1.02
C HIS A 25 -3.31 -6.97 -2.11
N ARG A 26 -2.55 -7.95 -2.59
CA ARG A 26 -3.03 -8.96 -3.55
C ARG A 26 -4.09 -9.87 -2.92
N ASP A 27 -3.90 -10.26 -1.67
CA ASP A 27 -4.84 -11.08 -0.91
C ASP A 27 -6.13 -10.30 -0.61
N ASP A 28 -6.06 -9.01 -0.29
CA ASP A 28 -7.23 -8.14 -0.12
C ASP A 28 -8.04 -8.00 -1.41
N ILE A 29 -7.37 -7.86 -2.58
CA ILE A 29 -8.04 -7.83 -3.89
C ILE A 29 -8.70 -9.18 -4.18
N LYS A 30 -8.00 -10.29 -3.93
CA LYS A 30 -8.48 -11.65 -4.21
C LYS A 30 -9.70 -12.00 -3.35
N ASN A 31 -9.68 -11.63 -2.07
CA ASN A 31 -10.70 -11.97 -1.08
C ASN A 31 -11.60 -10.77 -0.75
N PHE A 32 -11.82 -9.87 -1.72
CA PHE A 32 -12.58 -8.66 -1.50
C PHE A 32 -14.00 -8.97 -1.01
N LYS A 33 -14.41 -8.32 0.07
CA LYS A 33 -15.78 -8.31 0.58
C LYS A 33 -16.12 -6.94 1.12
N ALA A 34 -17.20 -6.35 0.61
CA ALA A 34 -17.65 -5.02 1.04
C ALA A 34 -17.92 -4.97 2.55
N ASN A 35 -17.62 -3.84 3.18
CA ASN A 35 -17.78 -3.62 4.63
C ASN A 35 -16.98 -4.58 5.51
N THR A 36 -15.79 -5.01 5.06
CA THR A 36 -14.86 -5.84 5.85
C THR A 36 -13.45 -5.28 5.80
N TYR A 37 -12.49 -5.92 6.47
CA TYR A 37 -11.10 -5.48 6.45
C TYR A 37 -10.46 -5.53 5.04
N THR A 38 -11.00 -6.36 4.13
CA THR A 38 -10.55 -6.41 2.73
C THR A 38 -11.19 -5.33 1.88
N ASP A 39 -12.08 -4.49 2.42
CA ASP A 39 -12.62 -3.31 1.74
C ASP A 39 -11.65 -2.13 1.89
N THR A 40 -10.56 -2.19 1.13
CA THR A 40 -9.48 -1.20 1.18
C THR A 40 -9.58 -0.23 0.01
N PRO A 41 -8.91 0.94 0.09
CA PRO A 41 -8.79 1.88 -1.04
C PRO A 41 -8.14 1.29 -2.29
N VAL A 42 -7.50 0.12 -2.20
CA VAL A 42 -6.88 -0.59 -3.32
C VAL A 42 -7.83 -1.65 -3.88
N SER A 43 -8.38 -2.50 -3.02
CA SER A 43 -9.22 -3.65 -3.43
C SER A 43 -10.62 -3.23 -3.90
N CYS A 44 -11.21 -2.20 -3.30
CA CYS A 44 -12.54 -1.72 -3.69
C CYS A 44 -12.60 -1.26 -5.15
N PRO A 45 -11.68 -0.41 -5.65
CA PRO A 45 -11.62 -0.08 -7.07
C PRO A 45 -11.38 -1.29 -7.99
N PHE A 46 -10.59 -2.28 -7.55
CA PHE A 46 -10.37 -3.50 -8.34
C PHE A 46 -11.67 -4.29 -8.50
N ASN A 47 -12.43 -4.48 -7.43
CA ASN A 47 -13.71 -5.16 -7.49
C ASN A 47 -14.73 -4.39 -8.35
N GLN A 48 -14.85 -3.07 -8.15
CA GLN A 48 -15.75 -2.20 -8.92
C GLN A 48 -15.48 -2.25 -10.43
N ASN A 49 -14.22 -2.36 -10.84
CA ASN A 49 -13.80 -2.38 -12.24
C ASN A 49 -13.54 -3.80 -12.79
N ARG A 50 -13.96 -4.85 -12.06
CA ARG A 50 -13.77 -6.26 -12.44
C ARG A 50 -12.32 -6.62 -12.76
N HIS A 51 -11.37 -6.00 -12.06
CA HIS A 51 -9.96 -6.32 -12.15
C HIS A 51 -9.56 -7.36 -11.11
N ASN A 52 -8.48 -8.08 -11.38
CA ASN A 52 -7.94 -9.09 -10.49
C ASN A 52 -6.52 -8.74 -10.02
N MET A 53 -6.05 -9.45 -8.99
CA MET A 53 -4.76 -9.19 -8.35
C MET A 53 -3.55 -9.32 -9.29
N SER A 54 -3.65 -10.12 -10.37
CA SER A 54 -2.52 -10.29 -11.32
C SER A 54 -2.23 -9.02 -12.10
N GLN A 55 -3.24 -8.15 -12.24
CA GLN A 55 -3.16 -6.90 -12.97
C GLN A 55 -2.64 -5.74 -12.10
N LEU A 56 -2.41 -5.98 -10.80
CA LEU A 56 -1.84 -5.00 -9.89
C LEU A 56 -0.38 -4.70 -10.26
N LYS A 57 -0.11 -3.46 -10.66
CA LYS A 57 1.25 -2.94 -10.85
C LYS A 57 1.70 -2.16 -9.62
N TRP A 58 2.98 -2.24 -9.28
CA TRP A 58 3.54 -1.52 -8.13
C TRP A 58 4.94 -1.00 -8.42
N LEU A 59 5.32 0.05 -7.70
CA LEU A 59 6.62 0.70 -7.78
C LEU A 59 7.01 1.27 -6.41
N VAL A 60 8.27 1.10 -6.01
CA VAL A 60 8.84 1.76 -4.82
C VAL A 60 9.22 3.19 -5.21
N LEU A 61 8.70 4.18 -4.46
CA LEU A 61 8.99 5.59 -4.73
C LEU A 61 10.21 6.10 -3.96
N GLU A 62 10.32 5.73 -2.69
CA GLU A 62 11.42 6.12 -1.81
C GLU A 62 11.71 4.98 -0.83
N VAL A 63 12.99 4.78 -0.51
CA VAL A 63 13.45 3.90 0.57
C VAL A 63 14.15 4.77 1.59
N ILE A 64 13.59 4.87 2.79
CA ILE A 64 14.18 5.63 3.89
C ILE A 64 14.98 4.67 4.76
N GLN A 65 16.29 4.89 4.84
CA GLN A 65 17.16 4.17 5.76
C GLN A 65 16.87 4.66 7.18
N LEU A 66 16.36 3.77 8.04
CA LEU A 66 16.17 4.10 9.45
C LEU A 66 17.52 4.10 10.16
N PRO A 67 17.82 5.10 11.01
CA PRO A 67 19.08 5.15 11.75
C PRO A 67 19.19 3.95 12.71
N GLN A 68 20.39 3.38 12.82
CA GLN A 68 20.67 2.16 13.59
C GLN A 68 20.48 2.28 15.10
N ARG A 69 20.38 3.50 15.66
CA ARG A 69 20.18 3.74 17.10
C ARG A 69 19.06 4.73 17.34
N GLY A 70 18.06 4.30 18.12
CA GLY A 70 17.11 5.15 18.85
C GLY A 70 16.49 6.30 18.07
N GLY A 71 15.36 6.04 17.42
CA GLY A 71 14.48 7.06 16.86
C GLY A 71 13.13 6.44 16.53
N ASP A 72 12.04 7.13 16.88
CA ASP A 72 10.70 6.64 16.56
C ASP A 72 10.55 6.57 15.03
N SER A 73 10.58 5.35 14.48
CA SER A 73 10.55 5.09 13.04
C SER A 73 9.32 5.72 12.38
N LYS A 74 8.22 5.83 13.12
CA LYS A 74 7.03 6.58 12.67
C LYS A 74 7.34 8.07 12.59
N LYS A 75 8.01 8.63 13.58
CA LYS A 75 8.39 10.06 13.62
C LYS A 75 9.35 10.45 12.49
N ILE A 76 10.25 9.57 12.04
CA ILE A 76 11.13 9.82 10.87
C ILE A 76 10.35 9.74 9.56
N LEU A 77 9.46 8.74 9.42
CA LEU A 77 8.56 8.61 8.26
C LEU A 77 7.56 9.79 8.19
N LEU A 78 7.13 10.29 9.35
CA LEU A 78 6.24 11.42 9.50
C LEU A 78 6.96 12.76 9.31
N GLN A 79 8.19 12.97 9.79
CA GLN A 79 8.93 14.24 9.71
C GLN A 79 9.29 14.68 8.28
N LYS A 80 9.35 13.76 7.31
CA LYS A 80 9.46 14.12 5.89
C LYS A 80 8.13 14.53 5.25
N ARG A 81 7.05 14.56 6.03
CA ARG A 81 5.88 15.38 5.77
C ARG A 81 5.78 16.41 6.89
N HIS A 82 5.37 17.61 6.55
CA HIS A 82 4.68 18.47 7.52
C HIS A 82 3.57 17.61 8.16
N CYS A 83 3.77 17.20 9.41
CA CYS A 83 2.68 16.81 10.29
C CYS A 83 2.43 18.03 11.15
N GLY A 84 1.48 18.87 10.72
CA GLY A 84 0.84 19.81 11.64
C GLY A 84 0.05 19.05 12.69
#